data_AF-A0A259D1J7-F1
#
_entry.id   AF-A0A259D1J7-F1
#
_cell.length_a   1.000
_cell.length_b   1.000
_cell.length_c   1.000
_cell.angle_alpha   90.00
_cell.angle_beta   90.00
_cell.angle_gamma   90.00
#
_symmetry.space_group_name_H-M   'P 1'
#
loop_
_entity.id
_entity.type
_entity.pdbx_description
1 polymer ?
#
loop_
_entity_poly.entity_id
_entity_poly.type
_entity_poly.pdbx_seq_one_letter_code
_entity_poly.pdbx_strand_id
1 'polypeptide(L)' 'HDATLPAEGAKIAHFCSMCGPKFCSMKITQEVRDYAATLDADGNPKAKVIPIAAEEAVKGMEEMSAEFRKRGSEIYQ' A
#
# COMPACT_ATOMS: atom_id res chain seq x y z
N HIS A 1 -21.85 16.76 21.82
CA HIS A 1 -20.66 16.49 20.98
C HIS A 1 -20.01 17.80 20.54
N ASP A 2 -20.81 18.74 20.02
CA ASP A 2 -20.31 20.03 19.52
C ASP A 2 -20.56 21.18 20.50
N ALA A 3 -20.16 21.01 21.77
CA ALA A 3 -20.20 22.11 22.73
C ALA A 3 -18.87 22.89 22.80
N THR A 4 -17.78 22.36 22.21
CA THR A 4 -16.42 22.92 22.38
C THR A 4 -15.57 22.89 21.09
N LEU A 5 -16.20 22.91 19.92
CA LEU A 5 -15.50 23.07 18.65
C LEU A 5 -15.75 24.50 18.13
N PRO A 6 -14.80 25.44 18.29
CA PRO A 6 -15.00 26.86 17.98
C PRO A 6 -14.99 27.17 16.47
N ALA A 7 -14.75 26.18 15.60
CA ALA A 7 -14.65 26.37 14.16
C ALA A 7 -15.68 25.51 13.41
N GLU A 8 -16.45 26.15 12.51
CA GLU A 8 -17.45 25.51 11.64
C GLU A 8 -16.90 24.28 10.87
N GLY A 9 -15.61 24.31 10.47
CA GLY A 9 -14.96 23.20 9.76
C GLY A 9 -14.81 21.91 10.58
N ALA A 10 -14.85 21.98 11.91
CA ALA A 10 -14.74 20.80 12.77
C ALA A 10 -16.08 20.04 12.91
N LYS A 11 -17.20 20.62 12.46
CA LYS A 11 -18.51 19.94 12.38
C LYS A 11 -18.63 18.99 11.18
N ILE A 12 -17.76 19.16 10.18
CA ILE A 12 -17.70 18.33 8.96
C ILE A 12 -16.57 17.29 9.07
N ALA A 13 -15.68 17.44 10.06
CA ALA A 13 -14.54 16.57 10.21
C ALA A 13 -14.94 15.24 10.86
N HIS A 14 -14.47 14.13 10.27
CA HIS A 14 -14.63 12.79 10.81
C HIS A 14 -13.72 12.55 12.02
N PHE A 15 -13.91 13.30 13.10
CA PHE A 15 -13.33 12.97 14.40
C PHE A 15 -14.19 13.54 15.53
N CYS A 16 -14.42 12.71 16.54
CA CYS A 16 -15.08 13.15 17.77
C CYS A 16 -14.06 13.83 18.68
N SER A 17 -14.45 14.89 19.40
CA SER A 17 -13.56 15.75 20.20
C SER A 17 -12.67 15.03 21.23
N MET A 18 -12.99 13.77 21.55
CA MET A 18 -12.22 12.92 22.49
C MET A 18 -11.14 12.05 21.85
N CYS A 19 -11.12 11.84 20.53
CA CYS A 19 -10.21 10.88 19.89
C CYS A 19 -9.13 11.52 19.01
N GLY A 20 -9.23 12.81 18.71
CA GLY A 20 -8.29 13.48 17.81
C GLY A 20 -8.22 12.84 16.41
N PRO A 21 -7.43 13.42 15.49
CA PRO A 21 -7.39 12.98 14.10
C PRO A 21 -6.71 11.61 13.89
N LYS A 22 -6.02 11.09 14.91
CA LYS A 22 -5.25 9.83 14.85
C LYS A 22 -6.00 8.62 15.43
N PHE A 23 -7.00 8.83 16.30
CA PHE A 23 -7.72 7.72 16.95
C PHE A 23 -9.21 7.69 16.60
N CYS A 24 -9.64 8.39 15.55
CA CYS A 24 -11.00 8.24 15.06
C CYS A 24 -11.19 6.82 14.52
N SER A 25 -11.90 5.99 15.27
CA SER A 25 -12.21 4.60 14.94
C SER A 25 -12.84 4.45 13.55
N MET A 26 -13.68 5.40 13.14
CA MET A 26 -14.27 5.43 11.80
C MET A 26 -13.21 5.63 10.71
N LYS A 27 -12.29 6.58 10.89
CA LYS A 27 -11.20 6.85 9.94
C LYS A 27 -10.25 5.66 9.83
N ILE A 28 -9.85 5.10 10.97
CA ILE A 28 -9.00 3.89 11.01
C ILE A 28 -9.67 2.72 10.30
N THR A 29 -10.97 2.52 10.49
CA THR A 29 -11.72 1.45 9.81
C THR A 29 -11.69 1.63 8.29
N GLN A 30 -11.83 2.87 7.80
CA GLN A 30 -11.73 3.15 6.37
C GLN A 30 -10.32 2.91 5.84
N GLU A 31 -9.29 3.39 6.54
CA GLU A 31 -7.89 3.17 6.15
C GLU A 31 -7.53 1.68 6.07
N VAL A 32 -8.02 0.85 7.00
CA VAL A 32 -7.81 -0.61 6.98
C VAL A 32 -8.52 -1.26 5.79
N ARG A 33 -9.74 -0.84 5.45
CA ARG A 33 -10.48 -1.36 4.29
C ARG A 33 -9.80 -0.98 2.98
N ASP A 34 -9.37 0.27 2.87
CA ASP A 34 -8.68 0.78 1.68
C ASP A 34 -7.35 0.05 1.49
N TYR A 35 -6.59 -0.17 2.58
CA TYR A 35 -5.38 -0.98 2.54
C TYR A 35 -5.66 -2.43 2.12
N ALA A 36 -6.66 -3.09 2.72
CA ALA A 36 -7.02 -4.46 2.37
C ALA A 36 -7.46 -4.60 0.89
N ALA A 37 -8.08 -3.58 0.30
CA ALA A 37 -8.43 -3.58 -1.11
C ALA A 37 -7.19 -3.63 -2.03
N THR A 38 -6.05 -3.14 -1.56
CA THR A 38 -4.76 -3.22 -2.27
C THR A 38 -4.07 -4.58 -2.14
N LEU A 39 -4.58 -5.50 -1.31
CA LEU A 39 -4.00 -6.83 -1.11
C LEU A 39 -4.73 -7.90 -1.95
N ASP A 40 -4.01 -8.96 -2.31
CA ASP A 40 -4.54 -10.17 -2.94
C ASP A 40 -5.11 -11.16 -1.89
N ALA A 41 -5.56 -12.34 -2.33
CA ALA A 41 -6.17 -13.34 -1.46
C ALA A 41 -5.19 -13.91 -0.41
N ASP A 42 -3.89 -13.85 -0.68
CA ASP A 42 -2.83 -14.33 0.19
C ASP A 42 -2.26 -13.20 1.08
N GLY A 43 -2.81 -11.99 0.98
CA GLY A 43 -2.41 -10.82 1.76
C GLY A 43 -1.18 -10.09 1.20
N ASN A 44 -0.75 -10.41 -0.03
CA ASN A 44 0.35 -9.70 -0.67
C ASN A 44 -0.17 -8.45 -1.38
N PRO A 45 0.64 -7.38 -1.50
CA PRO A 45 0.27 -6.23 -2.31
C PRO A 45 -0.05 -6.68 -3.73
N LYS A 46 -1.22 -6.27 -4.24
CA LYS A 46 -1.53 -6.31 -5.67
C LYS A 46 -0.54 -5.38 -6.36
N ALA A 47 0.64 -5.92 -6.68
CA ALA A 47 1.61 -5.20 -7.49
C ALA A 47 0.86 -4.72 -8.74
N LYS A 48 1.14 -3.49 -9.17
CA LYS A 48 0.77 -3.07 -10.53
C LYS A 48 1.42 -4.08 -11.46
N VAL A 49 0.63 -5.04 -11.93
CA VAL A 49 1.01 -5.88 -13.07
C VAL A 49 1.06 -4.89 -14.23
N ILE A 50 2.25 -4.34 -14.46
CA ILE A 50 2.53 -3.66 -15.71
C ILE A 50 2.39 -4.76 -16.75
N PRO A 51 1.50 -4.63 -17.74
CA PRO A 51 1.37 -5.62 -18.80
C PRO A 51 2.64 -5.54 -19.64
N ILE A 52 3.68 -6.25 -19.20
CA ILE A 52 4.87 -6.53 -19.97
C ILE A 52 4.49 -7.71 -20.86
N ALA A 53 4.79 -7.64 -22.16
CA ALA A 53 4.55 -8.76 -23.05
C ALA A 53 5.26 -10.00 -22.49
N ALA A 54 4.60 -11.16 -22.52
CA ALA A 54 5.15 -12.38 -21.93
C ALA A 54 6.55 -12.70 -22.49
N GLU A 55 6.79 -12.44 -23.78
CA GLU A 55 8.12 -12.60 -24.38
C GLU A 55 9.18 -11.65 -23.78
N GLU A 56 8.83 -10.39 -23.53
CA GLU A 56 9.76 -9.41 -22.96
C GLU A 56 10.13 -9.76 -21.51
N ALA A 57 9.17 -10.25 -20.73
CA ALA A 57 9.40 -10.71 -19.37
C ALA A 57 10.33 -11.94 -19.33
N VAL A 58 10.10 -12.92 -20.22
CA VAL A 58 10.96 -14.12 -20.32
C VAL A 58 12.38 -13.74 -20.71
N LYS A 59 12.53 -12.88 -21.73
CA LYS A 59 13.85 -12.42 -22.18
C LYS A 59 14.61 -11.66 -21.08
N GLY A 60 13.93 -10.75 -20.37
CA GLY A 60 14.53 -10.02 -19.24
C GLY A 60 14.98 -10.96 -18.12
N MET A 61 14.20 -12.01 -17.81
CA MET A 61 14.58 -13.01 -16.82
C MET A 61 15.80 -13.84 -17.25
N GLU A 62 15.90 -14.20 -18.53
CA GLU A 62 17.05 -14.93 -19.08
C GLU A 62 18.34 -14.10 -18.99
N GLU A 63 18.28 -12.82 -19.37
CA GLU A 63 19.40 -11.89 -19.31
C GLU A 63 19.91 -11.72 -17.88
N MET A 64 19.01 -11.48 -16.92
CA MET A 64 19.34 -11.33 -15.50
C MET A 64 19.90 -12.63 -14.91
N SER A 65 19.36 -13.79 -15.32
CA SER A 65 19.88 -15.10 -14.91
C SER A 65 21.31 -15.33 -15.41
N ALA A 66 21.61 -14.92 -16.64
CA ALA A 66 22.95 -15.01 -17.19
C ALA A 66 23.92 -14.06 -16.47
N GLU A 67 23.49 -12.85 -16.15
CA GLU A 67 24.29 -11.88 -15.38
C GLU A 67 24.58 -12.36 -13.96
N PHE A 68 23.58 -12.90 -13.26
CA PHE A 68 23.73 -13.46 -11.93
C PHE A 68 24.78 -14.58 -11.91
N ARG A 69 24.74 -15.47 -12.90
CA ARG A 69 25.75 -16.54 -13.06
C ARG A 69 27.14 -15.98 -13.33
N LYS A 70 27.27 -14.92 -14.14
CA LYS A 70 28.56 -14.24 -14.40
C LYS A 70 29.12 -13.59 -13.14
N ARG A 71 28.25 -13.06 -12.27
CA ARG A 71 28.60 -12.47 -10.97
C ARG A 71 28.87 -13.50 -9.87
N GLY A 72 29.15 -14.76 -10.23
CA GLY A 72 29.49 -15.80 -9.24
C GLY A 72 28.29 -16.45 -8.55
N SER A 73 27.06 -16.14 -8.96
CA SER A 73 25.83 -16.69 -8.38
C SER A 73 25.67 -16.41 -6.88
N GLU A 74 26.22 -15.28 -6.41
CA GLU A 74 26.10 -14.83 -5.03
C GLU A 74 24.98 -13.79 -4.90
N ILE A 75 24.13 -13.97 -3.89
CA ILE A 75 23.03 -13.06 -3.60
C ILE A 75 23.55 -11.73 -3.03
N TYR A 76 24.67 -11.78 -2.31
CA TYR A 76 25.31 -10.63 -1.69
C TYR A 76 26.74 -10.52 -2.24
N GLN A 77 27.07 -9.37 -2.80
CA GLN A 77 28.41 -9.00 -3.25
C GLN A 77 28.97 -7.85 -2.42
#